data_AF-A0AAV4QQ51-F1
#
_entry.id   AF-A0AAV4QQ51-F1
#
_cell.length_a   1.000
_cell.length_b   1.000
_cell.length_c   1.000
_cell.angle_alpha   90.00
_cell.angle_beta   90.00
_cell.angle_gamma   90.00
#
_symmetry.space_group_name_H-M   'P 1'
#
loop_
_entity.id
_entity.type
_entity.pdbx_description
1 polymer ?
#
loop_
_entity_poly.entity_id
_entity_poly.type
_entity_poly.pdbx_seq_one_letter_code
_entity_poly.pdbx_strand_id
1 'polypeptide(L)'
;MGFQKRGIYDENINTFNLLETMLNKKISLVFCVETLRLHSILISKTMTLEDFYKKLEQETKIPEEEETIFFLFDKSQSQSSESSPLSTVIPPAVENMMRHPHVKVEYQMQRTVWSQAIYLSQQEFNLVSRLIQGFKANL
;
A
#
# COMPACT_ATOMS: atom_id res chain seq x y z
N MET A 1 16.85 52.07 -3.70
CA MET A 1 17.15 50.62 -3.64
C MET A 1 15.91 49.90 -3.11
N GLY A 2 15.14 49.25 -3.98
CA GLY A 2 13.96 48.48 -3.61
C GLY A 2 14.26 47.00 -3.72
N PHE A 3 14.12 46.25 -2.63
CA PHE A 3 14.25 44.79 -2.65
C PHE A 3 13.02 44.19 -3.32
N GLN A 4 13.22 43.64 -4.51
CA GLN A 4 12.22 42.91 -5.27
C GLN A 4 11.97 41.56 -4.58
N LYS A 5 10.82 41.42 -3.91
CA LYS A 5 10.41 40.17 -3.26
C LYS A 5 10.25 39.07 -4.31
N ARG A 6 11.21 38.15 -4.37
CA ARG A 6 11.08 36.89 -5.11
C ARG A 6 10.18 35.96 -4.31
N GLY A 7 8.93 35.86 -4.74
CA GLY A 7 7.95 34.95 -4.17
C GLY A 7 6.64 35.14 -4.89
N ILE A 8 6.54 34.56 -6.09
CA ILE A 8 5.24 34.32 -6.71
C ILE A 8 4.63 33.19 -5.87
N TYR A 9 3.94 33.56 -4.80
CA TYR A 9 3.01 32.65 -4.15
C TYR A 9 1.86 32.49 -5.13
N ASP A 10 1.79 31.33 -5.77
CA ASP A 10 0.62 30.94 -6.52
C ASP A 10 -0.56 30.97 -5.55
N GLU A 11 -1.62 31.73 -5.84
CA GLU A 11 -2.84 31.87 -4.99
C GLU A 11 -3.64 30.56 -4.87
N ASN A 12 -3.05 29.45 -5.34
CA ASN A 12 -3.55 28.09 -5.23
C ASN A 12 -3.45 27.59 -3.77
N ILE A 13 -4.32 28.15 -2.93
CA ILE A 13 -4.86 27.61 -1.67
C ILE A 13 -5.30 26.12 -1.83
N ASN A 14 -5.44 25.64 -3.07
CA ASN A 14 -5.80 24.26 -3.42
C ASN A 14 -4.81 23.17 -2.97
N THR A 15 -3.49 23.40 -2.92
CA THR A 15 -2.55 22.31 -2.59
C THR A 15 -2.62 21.91 -1.12
N PHE A 16 -2.70 22.89 -0.21
CA PHE A 16 -2.86 22.63 1.22
C PHE A 16 -4.22 22.04 1.52
N ASN A 17 -5.29 22.53 0.89
CA ASN A 17 -6.63 21.96 1.03
C ASN A 17 -6.68 20.51 0.54
N LEU A 18 -6.00 20.19 -0.57
CA LEU A 18 -5.90 18.81 -1.06
C LEU A 18 -5.15 17.93 -0.07
N LEU A 19 -4.01 18.39 0.46
CA LEU A 19 -3.23 17.65 1.45
C LEU A 19 -4.04 17.39 2.73
N GLU A 20 -4.70 18.43 3.24
CA GLU A 20 -5.58 18.32 4.41
C GLU A 20 -6.74 17.35 4.14
N THR A 21 -7.34 17.44 2.95
CA THR A 21 -8.40 16.50 2.53
C THR A 21 -7.88 15.06 2.47
N MET A 22 -6.65 14.84 1.98
CA MET A 22 -6.04 13.50 1.92
C MET A 22 -5.68 12.96 3.30
N LEU A 23 -5.13 13.79 4.19
CA LEU A 23 -4.74 13.39 5.55
C LEU A 23 -5.94 13.12 6.46
N ASN A 24 -7.05 13.80 6.23
CA ASN A 24 -8.29 13.63 7.00
C ASN A 24 -9.12 12.40 6.57
N LYS A 25 -8.69 11.65 5.55
CA LYS A 25 -9.33 10.40 5.14
C LYS A 25 -9.07 9.29 6.16
N LYS A 26 -10.13 8.61 6.60
CA LYS A 26 -10.04 7.39 7.38
C LYS A 26 -9.99 6.19 6.44
N ILE A 27 -8.95 5.37 6.53
CA ILE A 27 -8.76 4.21 5.68
C ILE A 27 -8.72 2.97 6.58
N SER A 28 -9.57 1.99 6.27
CA SER A 28 -9.50 0.64 6.82
C SER A 28 -8.55 -0.20 5.99
N LEU A 29 -7.66 -0.94 6.65
CA LEU A 29 -6.82 -1.92 6.00
C LEU A 29 -7.35 -3.31 6.31
N VAL A 30 -7.75 -4.05 5.27
CA VAL A 30 -8.36 -5.37 5.38
C VAL A 30 -7.48 -6.39 4.67
N PHE A 31 -6.92 -7.34 5.40
CA PHE A 31 -6.13 -8.41 4.78
C PHE A 31 -7.01 -9.61 4.45
N CYS A 32 -7.08 -9.97 3.17
CA CYS A 32 -7.74 -11.16 2.66
C CYS A 32 -6.71 -12.31 2.61
N VAL A 33 -6.93 -13.32 3.44
CA VAL A 33 -6.01 -14.48 3.57
C VAL A 33 -6.01 -15.33 2.30
N GLU A 34 -7.16 -15.53 1.66
CA GLU A 34 -7.29 -16.37 0.46
C GLU A 34 -6.52 -15.80 -0.73
N THR A 35 -6.59 -14.48 -0.92
CA THR A 35 -5.92 -13.81 -2.05
C THR A 35 -4.55 -13.25 -1.68
N LEU A 36 -4.17 -13.32 -0.40
CA LEU A 36 -2.98 -12.69 0.18
C LEU A 36 -2.89 -11.18 -0.15
N ARG A 37 -4.04 -10.52 -0.28
CA ARG A 37 -4.11 -9.09 -0.61
C ARG A 37 -4.53 -8.25 0.59
N LEU A 38 -3.94 -7.07 0.68
CA LEU A 38 -4.39 -6.01 1.58
C LEU A 38 -5.28 -5.04 0.81
N HIS A 39 -6.52 -4.87 1.25
CA HIS A 39 -7.49 -3.94 0.69
C HIS A 39 -7.52 -2.66 1.52
N SER A 40 -7.57 -1.50 0.84
CA SER A 40 -7.59 -0.18 1.48
C SER A 40 -8.94 0.48 1.25
N ILE A 41 -9.82 0.44 2.24
CA ILE A 41 -11.20 0.92 2.10
C ILE A 41 -11.36 2.28 2.78
N LEU A 42 -11.81 3.27 2.02
CA LEU A 42 -12.12 4.59 2.55
C LEU A 42 -13.41 4.53 3.39
N ILE A 43 -13.27 4.86 4.68
CA ILE A 43 -14.37 4.94 5.65
C ILE A 43 -14.85 6.38 5.76
N SER A 44 -16.15 6.58 5.52
CA SER A 44 -16.86 7.82 5.82
C SER A 44 -17.52 7.74 7.21
N LYS A 45 -17.73 8.88 7.87
CA LYS A 45 -18.40 8.91 9.20
C LYS A 45 -19.83 8.38 9.19
N THR A 46 -20.50 8.45 8.05
CA THR A 46 -21.89 8.01 7.84
C THR A 46 -22.00 6.60 7.27
N MET A 47 -20.87 5.92 7.05
CA MET A 47 -20.84 4.61 6.42
C MET A 47 -21.33 3.55 7.41
N THR A 48 -22.32 2.76 7.00
CA THR A 48 -22.80 1.64 7.81
C THR A 48 -21.91 0.41 7.64
N LEU A 49 -22.08 -0.58 8.52
CA LEU A 49 -21.36 -1.85 8.41
C LEU A 49 -21.79 -2.64 7.15
N GLU A 50 -23.07 -2.57 6.78
CA GLU A 50 -23.59 -3.19 5.56
C GLU A 50 -22.97 -2.55 4.31
N ASP A 51 -22.85 -1.22 4.26
CA ASP A 51 -22.14 -0.53 3.17
C ASP A 51 -20.67 -0.94 3.08
N PHE A 52 -20.06 -1.28 4.22
CA PHE A 52 -18.68 -1.73 4.29
C PHE A 52 -18.50 -3.12 3.72
N TYR A 53 -19.37 -4.07 4.09
CA TYR A 53 -19.34 -5.41 3.50
C TYR A 53 -19.64 -5.40 2.00
N LYS A 54 -20.60 -4.59 1.54
CA LYS A 54 -20.87 -4.41 0.10
C LYS A 54 -19.64 -3.90 -0.67
N LYS A 55 -18.89 -2.95 -0.11
CA LYS A 55 -17.63 -2.49 -0.73
C LYS A 55 -16.56 -3.57 -0.74
N LEU A 56 -16.45 -4.34 0.35
CA LEU A 56 -15.53 -5.46 0.42
C LEU A 56 -15.84 -6.49 -0.66
N GLU A 57 -17.08 -6.94 -0.75
CA GLU A 57 -17.54 -7.89 -1.77
C GLU A 57 -17.24 -7.39 -3.20
N GLN A 58 -17.43 -6.10 -3.47
CA GLN A 58 -17.08 -5.51 -4.78
C GLN A 58 -15.58 -5.58 -5.09
N GLU A 59 -14.72 -5.40 -4.09
CA GLU A 59 -13.25 -5.42 -4.27
C GLU A 59 -12.65 -6.83 -4.25
N THR A 60 -13.16 -7.72 -3.40
CA THR A 60 -12.64 -9.07 -3.20
C THR A 60 -13.31 -10.09 -4.12
N LYS A 61 -14.55 -9.82 -4.56
CA LYS A 61 -15.45 -10.77 -5.25
C LYS A 61 -15.84 -11.97 -4.39
N ILE A 62 -15.77 -11.83 -3.07
CA ILE A 62 -16.18 -12.85 -2.09
C ILE A 62 -17.55 -12.44 -1.55
N PRO A 63 -18.58 -13.29 -1.66
CA PRO A 63 -19.95 -12.95 -1.25
C PRO A 63 -20.10 -12.85 0.27
N GLU A 64 -21.00 -11.97 0.74
CA GLU A 64 -21.26 -11.72 2.17
C GLU A 64 -21.79 -12.96 2.92
N GLU A 65 -22.40 -13.91 2.22
CA GLU A 65 -23.00 -15.13 2.80
C GLU A 65 -21.97 -16.16 3.29
N GLU A 66 -20.69 -15.99 2.96
CA GLU A 66 -19.59 -16.81 3.48
C GLU A 66 -19.04 -16.21 4.77
N GLU A 67 -18.85 -17.03 5.83
CA GLU A 67 -18.22 -16.61 7.10
C GLU A 67 -16.80 -16.07 6.86
N THR A 68 -16.70 -14.77 6.56
CA THR A 68 -15.44 -14.16 6.18
C THR A 68 -14.83 -13.43 7.37
N ILE A 69 -13.72 -13.97 7.89
CA ILE A 69 -12.96 -13.34 8.96
C ILE A 69 -12.01 -12.30 8.35
N PHE A 70 -12.30 -11.02 8.58
CA PHE A 70 -11.46 -9.92 8.15
C PHE A 70 -10.54 -9.45 9.29
N PHE A 71 -9.24 -9.39 9.03
CA PHE A 71 -8.27 -8.86 9.99
C PHE A 71 -8.05 -7.36 9.75
N LEU A 72 -8.39 -6.56 10.76
CA LEU A 72 -8.16 -5.12 10.79
C LEU A 72 -6.81 -4.84 11.46
N PHE A 73 -5.95 -4.12 10.74
CA PHE A 73 -4.64 -3.72 11.26
C PHE A 73 -4.64 -2.24 11.60
N ASP A 74 -4.08 -1.90 12.78
CA ASP A 74 -3.80 -0.52 13.10
C ASP A 74 -2.67 0.00 12.18
N LYS A 75 -2.91 1.19 11.62
CA LYS A 75 -1.97 1.88 10.75
C LYS A 75 -0.69 2.26 11.51
N SER A 76 -0.75 2.40 12.84
CA SER A 76 0.44 2.67 13.67
C SER A 76 1.49 1.56 13.63
N GLN A 77 1.10 0.33 13.30
CA GLN A 77 2.00 -0.83 13.14
C GLN A 77 2.32 -1.16 11.68
N SER A 78 1.66 -0.49 10.74
CA SER A 78 1.77 -0.75 9.30
C SER A 78 2.73 0.25 8.66
N GLN A 79 4.00 -0.11 8.49
CA GLN A 79 4.88 0.65 7.61
C GLN A 79 4.20 0.80 6.24
N SER A 80 4.05 2.05 5.80
CA SER A 80 3.37 2.48 4.57
C SER A 80 3.65 1.54 3.40
N SER A 81 2.72 0.64 3.12
CA SER A 81 2.74 -0.24 1.97
C SER A 81 1.39 -0.07 1.29
N GLU A 82 1.37 0.82 0.30
CA GLU A 82 0.26 0.93 -0.65
C GLU A 82 0.13 -0.43 -1.35
N SER A 83 -1.01 -1.07 -1.18
CA SER A 83 -1.29 -2.38 -1.74
C SER A 83 -1.87 -2.24 -3.15
N SER A 84 -1.00 -2.46 -4.15
CA SER A 84 -1.43 -2.78 -5.51
C SER A 84 -1.71 -4.28 -5.67
N PRO A 85 -2.58 -4.68 -6.61
CA PRO A 85 -3.14 -6.03 -6.67
C PRO A 85 -2.15 -7.08 -7.22
N LEU A 86 -2.09 -8.23 -6.50
CA LEU A 86 -1.71 -9.61 -6.92
C LEU A 86 -0.41 -9.90 -7.66
N SER A 87 0.50 -8.97 -7.79
CA SER A 87 1.86 -9.35 -8.17
C SER A 87 2.75 -8.41 -7.41
N THR A 88 3.60 -8.94 -6.55
CA THR A 88 4.93 -8.36 -6.42
C THR A 88 5.52 -8.42 -7.84
N VAL A 89 5.14 -7.44 -8.68
CA VAL A 89 5.65 -7.33 -10.03
C VAL A 89 7.12 -7.09 -9.82
N ILE A 90 7.91 -8.14 -10.05
CA ILE A 90 9.34 -8.05 -9.91
C ILE A 90 9.77 -6.96 -10.89
N PRO A 91 10.38 -5.87 -10.41
CA PRO A 91 10.80 -4.80 -11.32
C PRO A 91 11.71 -5.41 -12.40
N PRO A 92 11.54 -5.06 -13.69
CA PRO A 92 12.27 -5.73 -14.78
C PRO A 92 13.79 -5.75 -14.59
N ALA A 93 14.34 -4.70 -13.95
CA ALA A 93 15.76 -4.61 -13.65
C ALA A 93 16.20 -5.61 -12.55
N VAL A 94 15.37 -5.82 -11.53
CA VAL A 94 15.57 -6.85 -10.50
C VAL A 94 15.41 -8.24 -11.10
N GLU A 95 14.39 -8.45 -11.95
CA GLU A 95 14.19 -9.72 -12.64
C GLU A 95 15.39 -10.08 -13.52
N ASN A 96 15.91 -9.13 -14.29
CA ASN A 96 17.09 -9.34 -15.10
C ASN A 96 18.33 -9.65 -14.24
N MET A 97 18.48 -8.98 -13.10
CA MET A 97 19.54 -9.28 -12.13
C MET A 97 19.41 -10.69 -11.55
N MET A 98 18.19 -11.16 -11.25
CA MET A 98 17.94 -12.51 -10.74
C MET A 98 18.23 -13.59 -11.79
N ARG A 99 17.84 -13.34 -13.04
CA ARG A 99 18.09 -14.27 -14.16
C ARG A 99 19.57 -14.32 -14.57
N HIS A 100 20.30 -13.22 -14.44
CA HIS A 100 21.69 -13.10 -14.88
C HIS A 100 22.59 -12.45 -13.81
N PRO A 101 22.84 -13.11 -12.66
CA PRO A 101 23.48 -12.50 -11.49
C PRO A 101 24.94 -12.09 -11.69
N HIS A 102 25.62 -12.64 -12.70
CA HIS A 102 27.02 -12.33 -13.01
C HIS A 102 27.20 -11.23 -14.05
N VAL A 103 26.10 -10.68 -14.59
CA VAL A 103 26.18 -9.59 -15.57
C VAL A 103 26.68 -8.33 -14.87
N LYS A 104 27.69 -7.70 -15.48
CA LYS A 104 28.22 -6.42 -15.01
C LYS A 104 27.18 -5.34 -15.28
N VAL A 105 26.66 -4.75 -14.20
CA VAL A 105 25.76 -3.60 -14.23
C VAL A 105 26.56 -2.35 -13.88
N GLU A 106 26.26 -1.20 -14.49
CA GLU A 106 26.89 0.07 -14.14
C GLU A 106 26.60 0.45 -12.68
N TYR A 107 27.58 1.03 -11.96
CA TYR A 107 27.45 1.36 -10.54
C TYR A 107 26.22 2.22 -10.20
N GLN A 108 25.87 3.18 -11.06
CA GLN A 108 24.68 4.03 -10.84
C GLN A 108 23.39 3.19 -10.84
N MET A 109 23.28 2.24 -11.76
CA MET A 109 22.13 1.34 -11.87
C MET A 109 22.13 0.29 -10.76
N GLN A 110 23.30 -0.21 -10.34
CA GLN A 110 23.40 -1.17 -9.23
C GLN A 110 22.68 -0.67 -7.98
N ARG A 111 22.89 0.60 -7.60
CA ARG A 111 22.24 1.18 -6.41
C ARG A 111 20.71 1.08 -6.48
N THR A 112 20.13 1.43 -7.62
CA THR A 112 18.67 1.37 -7.84
C THR A 112 18.18 -0.07 -7.80
N VAL A 113 18.83 -0.97 -8.55
CA VAL A 113 18.39 -2.38 -8.64
C VAL A 113 18.48 -3.08 -7.28
N TRP A 114 19.58 -2.87 -6.54
CA TRP A 114 19.72 -3.41 -5.18
C TRP A 114 18.68 -2.83 -4.21
N SER A 115 18.39 -1.54 -4.29
CA SER A 115 17.36 -0.92 -3.44
C SER A 115 15.97 -1.51 -3.72
N GLN A 116 15.65 -1.76 -4.98
CA GLN A 116 14.39 -2.38 -5.39
C GLN A 116 14.32 -3.85 -4.95
N ALA A 117 15.42 -4.60 -5.05
CA ALA A 117 15.50 -5.98 -4.59
C ALA A 117 15.32 -6.09 -3.07
N ILE A 118 15.98 -5.23 -2.29
CA ILE A 118 15.81 -5.18 -0.83
C ILE A 118 14.37 -4.81 -0.47
N TYR A 119 13.79 -3.82 -1.16
CA TYR A 119 12.40 -3.44 -0.95
C TYR A 119 11.45 -4.61 -1.24
N LEU A 120 11.68 -5.36 -2.33
CA LEU A 120 10.90 -6.56 -2.67
C LEU A 120 10.97 -7.61 -1.54
N SER A 121 12.17 -7.92 -1.04
CA SER A 121 12.33 -8.87 0.08
C SER A 121 11.63 -8.39 1.35
N GLN A 122 11.63 -7.08 1.62
CA GLN A 122 10.90 -6.50 2.74
C GLN A 122 9.37 -6.64 2.56
N GLN A 123 8.86 -6.45 1.33
CA GLN A 123 7.43 -6.64 1.05
C GLN A 123 7.01 -8.10 1.26
N GLU A 124 7.82 -9.06 0.80
CA GLU A 124 7.57 -10.49 1.01
C GLU A 124 7.56 -10.85 2.50
N PHE A 125 8.54 -10.36 3.25
CA PHE A 125 8.59 -10.55 4.70
C PHE A 125 7.34 -9.98 5.40
N ASN A 126 6.93 -8.77 5.02
CA ASN A 126 5.73 -8.13 5.59
C ASN A 126 4.46 -8.93 5.27
N LEU A 127 4.34 -9.49 4.06
CA LEU A 127 3.22 -10.33 3.67
C LEU A 127 3.16 -11.61 4.53
N VAL A 128 4.29 -12.29 4.71
CA VAL A 128 4.37 -13.48 5.57
C VAL A 128 4.02 -13.14 7.01
N SER A 129 4.51 -12.01 7.53
CA SER A 129 4.19 -11.55 8.88
C SER A 129 2.68 -11.33 9.06
N ARG A 130 2.02 -10.67 8.10
CA ARG A 130 0.56 -10.47 8.10
C ARG A 130 -0.19 -11.79 8.02
N LEU A 131 0.26 -12.72 7.19
CA LEU A 131 -0.34 -14.06 7.07
C LEU A 131 -0.26 -14.82 8.40
N ILE A 132 0.89 -14.79 9.07
CA ILE A 132 1.07 -15.41 10.39
C ILE A 132 0.15 -14.75 11.42
N GLN A 133 0.00 -13.41 11.39
CA GLN A 133 -0.91 -12.71 12.28
C GLN A 133 -2.37 -13.09 12.03
N GLY A 134 -2.79 -13.18 10.76
CA GLY A 134 -4.12 -13.66 10.40
C GLY A 134 -4.36 -15.09 10.87
N PHE A 135 -3.38 -15.99 10.67
CA PHE A 135 -3.46 -17.36 11.17
C PHE A 135 -3.61 -17.42 12.70
N LYS A 136 -2.81 -16.64 13.43
CA LYS A 136 -2.87 -16.57 14.91
C LYS A 136 -4.20 -16.04 15.44
N ALA A 137 -4.83 -15.13 14.72
CA ALA A 137 -6.10 -14.54 15.14
C ALA A 137 -7.32 -15.41 14.78
N ASN A 138 -7.12 -16.48 14.01
CA ASN A 138 -8.13 -17.51 13.72
C ASN A 138 -8.05 -18.73 14.67
N LEU A 139 -7.05 -18.78 15.55
CA LEU A 139 -6.89 -19.81 16.60
C LEU A 139 -7.50 -19.31 17.92
#